data_AF-A0A0F0DQ38-F1
#
_entry.id   AF-A0A0F0DQ38-F1
#
_cell.length_a   1.000
_cell.length_b   1.000
_cell.length_c   1.000
_cell.angle_alpha   90.00
_cell.angle_beta   90.00
_cell.angle_gamma   90.00
#
_symmetry.space_group_name_H-M   'P 1'
#
loop_
_entity.id
_entity.type
_entity.pdbx_description
1 polymer ?
#
loop_
_entity_poly.entity_id
_entity_poly.type
_entity_poly.pdbx_seq_one_letter_code
_entity_poly.pdbx_strand_id
1 'polypeptide(L)'
;MFWLLYLTLPVYAGAQAASHVAPKHGFLAGLGVLIAVMIAVLVPQTAFLLWLSAVVDRRRKANPEKGPARTTVESADVPMPEKTGARARFRQLIVYGEENGRHAATRLVYDLLLKMVAEHQVVEQGHGETDTSMVSARELADDLAELQPDDVLVVFRSHDNAWVGFRCGNDSFRFRHRAVGKVICTIIYPARGGGGYDITFEFRAPRNDRSSAARGHIAQYELPFANEARHVSALTSAFGEIADMLDAKFVCQQYADV
;
A
#
# COMPACT_ATOMS: atom_id res chain seq x y z
N MET A 1 9.97 10.33 12.79
CA MET A 1 10.42 11.74 12.91
C MET A 1 9.41 12.66 13.60
N PHE A 2 8.09 12.53 13.39
CA PHE A 2 7.07 13.40 14.01
C PHE A 2 7.07 13.42 15.54
N TRP A 3 7.36 12.28 16.19
CA TRP A 3 7.42 12.14 17.65
C TRP A 3 8.50 12.99 18.32
N LEU A 4 9.62 13.25 17.65
CA LEU A 4 10.70 14.07 18.20
C LEU A 4 10.27 15.54 18.29
N LEU A 5 9.53 16.06 17.32
CA LEU A 5 9.01 17.44 17.37
C LEU A 5 7.88 17.59 18.40
N TYR A 6 7.09 16.54 18.60
CA TYR A 6 5.96 16.53 19.54
C TYR A 6 6.40 16.72 21.00
N LEU A 7 7.57 16.20 21.36
CA LEU A 7 8.08 16.25 22.74
C LEU A 7 9.15 17.32 22.94
N THR A 8 9.98 17.61 21.93
CA THR A 8 11.12 18.54 22.09
C THR A 8 10.69 20.00 22.18
N LEU A 9 9.66 20.43 21.43
CA LEU A 9 9.18 21.81 21.42
C LEU A 9 8.57 22.25 22.78
N PRO A 10 7.66 21.48 23.40
CA PRO A 10 7.10 21.83 24.71
C PRO A 10 8.14 21.79 25.83
N VAL A 11 9.06 20.82 25.78
CA VAL A 11 10.16 20.70 26.75
C VAL A 11 11.13 21.87 26.63
N TYR A 12 11.45 22.31 25.41
CA TYR A 12 12.31 23.47 25.18
C TYR A 12 11.66 24.77 25.66
N ALA A 13 10.38 24.99 25.34
CA ALA A 13 9.63 26.15 25.80
C ALA A 13 9.48 26.16 27.34
N GLY A 14 9.22 24.99 27.94
CA GLY A 14 9.15 24.81 29.39
C GLY A 14 10.51 25.06 30.07
N ALA A 15 11.62 24.63 29.46
CA ALA A 15 12.97 24.86 29.96
C ALA A 15 13.37 26.34 29.90
N GLN A 16 13.02 27.07 28.82
CA GLN A 16 13.25 28.51 28.75
C GLN A 16 12.44 29.26 29.83
N ALA A 17 11.16 28.95 29.99
CA ALA A 17 10.33 29.57 31.03
C ALA A 17 10.85 29.24 32.45
N ALA A 18 11.25 27.99 32.69
CA ALA A 18 11.82 27.56 33.97
C ALA A 18 13.15 28.27 34.29
N SER A 19 13.98 28.54 33.27
CA SER A 19 15.28 29.22 33.45
C SER A 19 15.14 30.67 33.93
N HIS A 20 14.02 31.35 33.64
CA HIS A 20 13.72 32.70 34.12
C HIS A 20 13.10 32.74 35.52
N VAL A 21 12.46 31.66 35.95
CA VAL A 21 11.71 31.56 37.22
C VAL A 21 12.54 30.92 38.33
N ALA A 22 13.34 29.88 38.01
CA ALA A 22 14.18 29.17 38.96
C ALA A 22 15.16 30.06 39.77
N PRO A 23 15.85 31.06 39.17
CA PRO A 23 16.76 31.92 39.94
C PRO A 23 16.04 32.92 40.86
N LYS A 24 14.73 33.17 40.66
CA LYS A 24 13.94 34.13 41.46
C LYS A 24 13.11 33.47 42.55
N HIS A 25 12.67 32.23 42.34
CA HIS A 25 11.68 31.56 43.19
C HIS A 25 12.10 30.15 43.64
N GLY A 26 13.36 29.75 43.35
CA GLY A 26 13.91 28.46 43.73
C GLY A 26 13.60 27.35 42.72
N PHE A 27 14.40 26.28 42.80
CA PHE A 27 14.39 25.16 41.84
C PHE A 27 13.02 24.49 41.68
N LEU A 28 12.27 24.35 42.78
CA LEU A 28 10.93 23.74 42.77
C LEU A 28 9.90 24.56 41.98
N ALA A 29 10.01 25.90 42.01
CA ALA A 29 9.14 26.78 41.22
C ALA A 29 9.44 26.67 39.71
N GLY A 30 10.72 26.50 39.34
CA GLY A 30 11.11 26.24 37.95
C GLY A 30 10.57 24.91 37.42
N LEU A 31 10.61 23.86 38.23
CA LEU A 31 10.09 22.53 37.87
C LEU A 31 8.55 22.54 37.75
N GLY A 32 7.86 23.29 38.62
CA GLY A 32 6.41 23.51 38.54
C GLY A 32 5.99 24.20 37.24
N VAL A 33 6.74 25.20 36.76
CA VAL A 33 6.47 25.89 35.50
C VAL A 33 6.67 24.97 34.29
N LEU A 34 7.70 24.13 34.30
CA LEU A 34 7.94 23.18 33.22
C LEU A 34 6.81 22.14 33.10
N ILE A 35 6.34 21.61 34.24
CA ILE A 35 5.21 20.67 34.30
C ILE A 35 3.92 21.38 33.87
N ALA A 36 3.68 22.61 34.33
CA ALA A 36 2.49 23.37 33.95
C ALA A 36 2.42 23.66 32.45
N VAL A 37 3.54 24.04 31.81
CA VAL A 37 3.62 24.26 30.36
C VAL A 37 3.41 22.96 29.59
N MET A 38 4.01 21.85 30.04
CA MET A 38 3.79 20.53 29.45
C MET A 38 2.31 20.14 29.50
N ILE A 39 1.66 20.27 30.66
CA ILE A 39 0.22 19.95 30.80
C ILE A 39 -0.64 20.90 29.96
N ALA A 40 -0.34 22.21 29.96
CA ALA A 40 -1.09 23.21 29.22
C ALA A 40 -0.99 23.06 27.70
N VAL A 41 0.06 22.42 27.17
CA VAL A 41 0.19 22.13 25.73
C VAL A 41 -0.36 20.75 25.40
N LEU A 42 -0.08 19.74 26.24
CA LEU A 42 -0.44 18.36 25.97
C LEU A 42 -1.95 18.11 26.10
N VAL A 43 -2.61 18.74 27.08
CA VAL A 43 -4.05 18.57 27.33
C VAL A 43 -4.92 19.15 26.19
N PRO A 44 -4.69 20.38 25.69
CA PRO A 44 -5.45 20.89 24.55
C PRO A 44 -5.19 20.11 23.27
N GLN A 45 -3.96 19.64 23.05
CA GLN A 45 -3.61 18.85 21.85
C GLN A 45 -4.28 17.47 21.87
N THR A 46 -4.26 16.76 23.00
CA THR A 46 -4.97 15.49 23.15
C THR A 46 -6.48 15.67 23.10
N ALA A 47 -7.02 16.71 23.71
CA ALA A 47 -8.44 17.06 23.59
C ALA A 47 -8.83 17.38 22.15
N PHE A 48 -7.96 18.04 21.38
CA PHE A 48 -8.18 18.34 19.97
C PHE A 48 -8.16 17.07 19.10
N LEU A 49 -7.24 16.14 19.35
CA LEU A 49 -7.20 14.85 18.66
C LEU A 49 -8.42 13.97 18.98
N LEU A 50 -8.85 13.94 20.24
CA LEU A 50 -10.07 13.24 20.67
C LEU A 50 -11.33 13.91 20.12
N TRP A 51 -11.33 15.24 19.99
CA TRP A 51 -12.41 15.97 19.37
C TRP A 51 -12.47 15.71 17.87
N LEU A 52 -11.33 15.68 17.17
CA LEU A 52 -11.24 15.30 15.76
C LEU A 52 -11.74 13.87 15.54
N SER A 53 -11.32 12.90 16.36
CA SER A 53 -11.81 11.52 16.25
C SER A 53 -13.31 11.44 16.51
N ALA A 54 -13.82 12.17 17.51
CA ALA A 54 -15.25 12.23 17.80
C ALA A 54 -16.06 12.93 16.69
N VAL A 55 -15.51 13.94 16.01
CA VAL A 55 -16.14 14.61 14.86
C VAL A 55 -16.18 13.66 13.65
N VAL A 56 -15.09 12.94 13.39
CA VAL A 56 -15.03 11.90 12.34
C VAL A 56 -16.05 10.79 12.62
N ASP A 57 -16.13 10.30 13.85
CA ASP A 57 -17.09 9.27 14.25
C ASP A 57 -18.54 9.76 14.21
N ARG A 58 -18.80 11.02 14.60
CA ARG A 58 -20.13 11.63 14.47
C ARG A 58 -20.53 11.84 13.02
N ARG A 59 -19.62 12.23 12.14
CA ARG A 59 -19.88 12.33 10.68
C ARG A 59 -20.17 10.96 10.07
N ARG A 60 -19.44 9.91 10.50
CA ARG A 60 -19.72 8.51 10.10
C ARG A 60 -21.08 8.02 10.58
N LYS A 61 -21.50 8.38 11.80
CA LYS A 61 -22.81 7.97 12.37
C LYS A 61 -23.99 8.80 11.89
N ALA A 62 -23.80 10.08 11.57
CA ALA A 62 -24.85 10.99 11.10
C ALA A 62 -25.19 10.83 9.61
N ASN A 63 -24.40 10.05 8.85
CA ASN A 63 -24.64 9.78 7.44
C ASN A 63 -24.70 8.26 7.16
N PRO A 64 -25.70 7.54 7.71
CA PRO A 64 -25.79 6.09 7.58
C PRO A 64 -26.08 5.59 6.15
N GLU A 65 -26.39 6.48 5.20
CA GLU A 65 -26.76 6.12 3.82
C GLU A 65 -25.82 6.63 2.71
N LYS A 66 -24.71 7.29 3.05
CA LYS A 66 -23.57 7.41 2.11
C LYS A 66 -22.38 6.66 2.66
N GLY A 67 -22.44 5.33 2.52
CA GLY A 67 -21.19 4.58 2.29
C GLY A 67 -20.43 5.24 1.13
N PRO A 68 -19.09 5.13 1.08
CA PRO A 68 -18.31 5.70 -0.01
C PRO A 68 -18.96 5.26 -1.32
N ALA A 69 -19.26 6.22 -2.21
CA ALA A 69 -19.86 5.93 -3.50
C ALA A 69 -18.93 4.93 -4.20
N ARG A 70 -19.33 3.65 -4.19
CA ARG A 70 -18.74 2.60 -5.01
C ARG A 70 -19.18 2.89 -6.43
N THR A 71 -18.51 3.83 -7.06
CA THR A 71 -18.52 3.93 -8.50
C THR A 71 -17.55 2.86 -8.97
N THR A 72 -18.09 1.69 -9.34
CA THR A 72 -17.33 0.65 -10.03
C THR A 72 -16.83 1.29 -11.32
N VAL A 73 -15.56 1.70 -11.36
CA VAL A 73 -14.95 2.15 -12.60
C VAL A 73 -14.78 0.89 -13.45
N GLU A 74 -15.57 0.79 -14.50
CA GLU A 74 -15.40 -0.20 -15.55
C GLU A 74 -14.01 0.03 -16.17
N SER A 75 -13.08 -0.88 -15.88
CA SER A 75 -11.71 -0.83 -16.36
C SER A 75 -11.73 -0.91 -17.88
N ALA A 76 -11.00 -0.02 -18.56
CA ALA A 76 -10.86 -0.07 -20.00
C ALA A 76 -10.24 -1.42 -20.41
N ASP A 77 -10.96 -2.10 -21.30
CA ASP A 77 -10.97 -3.54 -21.54
C ASP A 77 -10.08 -3.90 -22.73
N VAL A 78 -8.76 -3.94 -22.52
CA VAL A 78 -7.86 -4.70 -23.39
C VAL A 78 -7.07 -5.64 -22.49
N PRO A 79 -7.53 -6.89 -22.31
CA PRO A 79 -6.79 -7.89 -21.55
C PRO A 79 -5.37 -7.98 -22.09
N MET A 80 -4.37 -7.78 -21.23
CA MET A 80 -2.99 -8.02 -21.64
C MET A 80 -2.87 -9.49 -22.07
N PRO A 81 -2.25 -9.79 -23.23
CA PRO A 81 -2.26 -11.14 -23.77
C PRO A 81 -1.60 -12.11 -22.78
N GLU A 82 -2.37 -13.09 -22.31
CA GLU A 82 -1.84 -14.18 -21.49
C GLU A 82 -0.95 -15.06 -22.34
N LYS A 83 0.31 -15.17 -21.92
CA LYS A 83 1.31 -16.01 -22.56
C LYS A 83 1.39 -17.35 -21.85
N THR A 84 1.69 -18.38 -22.62
CA THR A 84 1.96 -19.71 -22.09
C THR A 84 3.44 -20.01 -22.24
N GLY A 85 4.16 -19.99 -21.12
CA GLY A 85 5.54 -20.48 -21.03
C GLY A 85 5.59 -21.97 -20.67
N ALA A 86 6.80 -22.50 -20.55
CA ALA A 86 7.06 -23.90 -20.29
C ALA A 86 6.53 -24.37 -18.93
N ARG A 87 6.67 -23.55 -17.88
CA ARG A 87 6.28 -23.93 -16.50
C ARG A 87 5.06 -23.17 -15.98
N ALA A 88 4.77 -22.02 -16.57
CA ALA A 88 3.73 -21.12 -16.09
C ALA A 88 3.05 -20.39 -17.25
N ARG A 89 1.83 -19.95 -17.00
CA ARG A 89 1.19 -18.89 -17.76
C ARG A 89 1.55 -17.56 -17.14
N PHE A 90 1.73 -16.52 -17.95
CA PHE A 90 2.20 -15.24 -17.46
C PHE A 90 1.67 -14.07 -18.28
N ARG A 91 1.67 -12.90 -17.65
CA ARG A 91 1.39 -11.61 -18.29
C ARG A 91 2.52 -10.65 -17.98
N GLN A 92 2.85 -9.82 -18.96
CA GLN A 92 3.82 -8.75 -18.84
C GLN A 92 3.06 -7.44 -18.63
N LEU A 93 3.34 -6.73 -17.55
CA LEU A 93 2.56 -5.58 -17.10
C LEU A 93 3.44 -4.33 -17.06
N ILE A 94 2.89 -3.24 -17.61
CA ILE A 94 3.45 -1.89 -17.48
C ILE A 94 2.69 -1.20 -16.36
N VAL A 95 3.33 -1.08 -15.19
CA VAL A 95 2.71 -0.45 -14.00
C VAL A 95 2.84 1.08 -14.02
N TYR A 96 3.73 1.62 -14.85
CA TYR A 96 3.97 3.05 -14.98
C TYR A 96 4.07 3.47 -16.44
N GLY A 97 3.18 4.37 -16.86
CA GLY A 97 3.00 4.72 -18.27
C GLY A 97 4.14 5.54 -18.89
N GLU A 98 4.86 6.33 -18.10
CA GLU A 98 6.00 7.09 -18.60
C GLU A 98 7.24 6.20 -18.73
N GLU A 99 8.11 6.51 -19.68
CA GLU A 99 9.38 5.81 -19.87
C GLU A 99 10.39 6.24 -18.79
N ASN A 100 10.46 7.54 -18.52
CA ASN A 100 11.28 8.10 -17.45
C ASN A 100 10.74 7.66 -16.09
N GLY A 101 11.56 6.94 -15.32
CA GLY A 101 11.19 6.46 -13.99
C GLY A 101 10.40 5.15 -13.97
N ARG A 102 10.12 4.53 -15.13
CA ARG A 102 9.42 3.24 -15.22
C ARG A 102 10.11 2.16 -14.40
N HIS A 103 11.41 1.97 -14.61
CA HIS A 103 12.24 1.05 -13.85
C HIS A 103 12.05 1.20 -12.33
N ALA A 104 12.19 2.43 -11.82
CA ALA A 104 12.09 2.70 -10.39
C ALA A 104 10.67 2.44 -9.86
N ALA A 105 9.64 2.79 -10.64
CA ALA A 105 8.25 2.55 -10.29
C ALA A 105 7.90 1.04 -10.30
N THR A 106 8.31 0.33 -11.34
CA THR A 106 8.16 -1.13 -11.47
C THR A 106 8.84 -1.84 -10.31
N ARG A 107 10.08 -1.43 -9.98
CA ARG A 107 10.81 -2.01 -8.87
C ARG A 107 10.14 -1.75 -7.52
N LEU A 108 9.70 -0.51 -7.30
CA LEU A 108 8.97 -0.14 -6.09
C LEU A 108 7.70 -0.99 -5.94
N VAL A 109 6.92 -1.16 -7.01
CA VAL A 109 5.72 -2.01 -6.99
C VAL A 109 6.07 -3.46 -6.69
N TYR A 110 7.13 -4.00 -7.29
CA TYR A 110 7.61 -5.36 -7.01
C TYR A 110 8.00 -5.55 -5.53
N ASP A 111 8.80 -4.64 -4.99
CA ASP A 111 9.26 -4.71 -3.60
C ASP A 111 8.08 -4.56 -2.61
N LEU A 112 7.09 -3.72 -2.94
CA LEU A 112 5.86 -3.59 -2.17
C LEU A 112 5.01 -4.86 -2.21
N LEU A 113 4.84 -5.48 -3.39
CA LEU A 113 4.13 -6.76 -3.54
C LEU A 113 4.81 -7.85 -2.72
N LEU A 114 6.14 -7.94 -2.79
CA LEU A 114 6.92 -8.90 -2.01
C LEU A 114 6.69 -8.67 -0.52
N LYS A 115 6.80 -7.42 -0.04
CA LYS A 115 6.58 -7.07 1.36
C LYS A 115 5.15 -7.42 1.83
N MET A 116 4.14 -7.02 1.06
CA MET A 116 2.73 -7.30 1.33
C MET A 116 2.45 -8.79 1.49
N VAL A 117 2.98 -9.61 0.58
CA VAL A 117 2.73 -11.05 0.58
C VAL A 117 3.55 -11.73 1.67
N ALA A 118 4.82 -11.37 1.85
CA ALA A 118 5.69 -11.97 2.86
C ALA A 118 5.23 -11.70 4.31
N GLU A 119 4.50 -10.61 4.53
CA GLU A 119 3.91 -10.29 5.84
C GLU A 119 2.79 -11.27 6.24
N HIS A 120 2.16 -11.94 5.27
CA HIS A 120 0.99 -12.78 5.52
C HIS A 120 1.12 -14.22 4.99
N GLN A 121 2.12 -14.52 4.17
CA GLN A 121 2.31 -15.81 3.51
C GLN A 121 3.79 -16.19 3.48
N VAL A 122 4.05 -17.50 3.42
CA VAL A 122 5.40 -18.00 3.15
C VAL A 122 5.71 -17.77 1.68
N VAL A 123 6.78 -17.05 1.42
CA VAL A 123 7.23 -16.67 0.08
C VAL A 123 8.57 -17.35 -0.21
N GLU A 124 8.67 -17.93 -1.40
CA GLU A 124 9.93 -18.44 -1.96
C GLU A 124 10.49 -17.41 -2.94
N GLN A 125 11.67 -16.88 -2.63
CA GLN A 125 12.36 -15.90 -3.46
C GLN A 125 13.50 -16.56 -4.21
N GLY A 126 13.81 -16.04 -5.40
CA GLY A 126 14.99 -16.46 -6.14
C GLY A 126 15.46 -15.39 -7.11
N HIS A 127 16.74 -15.49 -7.43
CA HIS A 127 17.44 -14.56 -8.31
C HIS A 127 17.94 -15.30 -9.55
N GLY A 128 17.81 -14.70 -10.72
CA GLY A 128 18.14 -15.29 -12.01
C GLY A 128 17.18 -16.39 -12.45
N GLU A 129 17.70 -17.36 -13.21
CA GLU A 129 16.92 -18.50 -13.73
C GLU A 129 16.83 -19.64 -12.71
N THR A 130 16.24 -19.33 -11.56
CA THR A 130 15.93 -20.32 -10.53
C THR A 130 14.54 -20.90 -10.72
N ASP A 131 14.26 -22.01 -10.03
CA ASP A 131 12.95 -22.67 -10.05
C ASP A 131 11.79 -21.76 -9.61
N THR A 132 12.05 -20.71 -8.84
CA THR A 132 11.05 -19.72 -8.42
C THR A 132 10.64 -18.77 -9.53
N SER A 133 11.50 -18.58 -10.52
CA SER A 133 11.33 -17.63 -11.62
C SER A 133 10.14 -18.02 -12.51
N MET A 134 9.92 -19.32 -12.70
CA MET A 134 8.84 -19.97 -13.47
C MET A 134 8.71 -19.58 -14.95
N VAL A 135 9.26 -18.43 -15.35
CA VAL A 135 9.31 -17.88 -16.70
C VAL A 135 10.76 -17.51 -16.94
N SER A 136 11.34 -18.01 -18.03
CA SER A 136 12.72 -17.75 -18.42
C SER A 136 12.89 -16.39 -19.08
N ALA A 137 14.13 -15.86 -19.12
CA ALA A 137 14.39 -14.59 -19.80
C ALA A 137 14.11 -14.66 -21.31
N ARG A 138 14.27 -15.85 -21.91
CA ARG A 138 13.99 -16.09 -23.33
C ARG A 138 12.50 -15.96 -23.66
N GLU A 139 11.64 -16.51 -22.81
CA GLU A 139 10.18 -16.42 -22.98
C GLU A 139 9.65 -14.99 -22.82
N LEU A 140 10.42 -14.11 -22.17
CA LEU A 140 10.04 -12.72 -21.96
C LEU A 140 10.36 -11.82 -23.16
N ALA A 141 11.24 -12.25 -24.08
CA ALA A 141 11.82 -11.40 -25.11
C ALA A 141 10.86 -11.04 -26.27
N ASP A 142 9.69 -11.70 -26.39
CA ASP A 142 8.96 -11.71 -27.67
C ASP A 142 7.99 -10.53 -27.93
N ASP A 143 7.39 -9.86 -26.92
CA ASP A 143 6.41 -8.78 -27.20
C ASP A 143 6.81 -7.38 -26.68
N LEU A 144 7.62 -7.31 -25.62
CA LEU A 144 8.13 -6.05 -25.08
C LEU A 144 9.64 -5.95 -25.29
N ALA A 145 10.13 -6.48 -26.42
CA ALA A 145 11.55 -6.55 -26.77
C ALA A 145 12.28 -5.20 -26.68
N GLU A 146 11.54 -4.10 -26.88
CA GLU A 146 12.06 -2.73 -26.80
C GLU A 146 12.21 -2.22 -25.37
N LEU A 147 11.54 -2.84 -24.38
CA LEU A 147 11.62 -2.46 -22.97
C LEU A 147 12.74 -3.21 -22.27
N GLN A 148 13.38 -2.53 -21.31
CA GLN A 148 14.33 -3.24 -20.46
C GLN A 148 13.59 -4.23 -19.56
N PRO A 149 14.16 -5.41 -19.26
CA PRO A 149 13.52 -6.42 -18.42
C PRO A 149 13.09 -5.91 -17.04
N ASP A 150 13.77 -4.88 -16.52
CA ASP A 150 13.46 -4.27 -15.23
C ASP A 150 12.34 -3.21 -15.29
N ASP A 151 11.91 -2.82 -16.49
CA ASP A 151 10.78 -1.90 -16.68
C ASP A 151 9.43 -2.62 -16.63
N VAL A 152 9.44 -3.96 -16.71
CA VAL A 152 8.26 -4.79 -16.85
C VAL A 152 8.05 -5.63 -15.59
N LEU A 153 6.84 -5.56 -15.03
CA LEU A 153 6.43 -6.48 -13.98
C LEU A 153 5.78 -7.71 -14.62
N VAL A 154 6.30 -8.89 -14.33
CA VAL A 154 5.72 -10.15 -14.79
C VAL A 154 4.93 -10.77 -13.66
N VAL A 155 3.67 -11.10 -13.92
CA VAL A 155 2.85 -11.94 -13.02
C VAL A 155 2.69 -13.31 -13.66
N PHE A 156 2.82 -14.38 -12.88
CA PHE A 156 2.74 -15.73 -13.39
C PHE A 156 1.91 -16.65 -12.48
N ARG A 157 1.37 -17.70 -13.10
CA ARG A 157 0.68 -18.82 -12.46
C ARG A 157 1.23 -20.12 -13.02
N SER A 158 1.71 -21.01 -12.16
CA SER A 158 2.23 -22.31 -12.59
C SER A 158 1.13 -23.18 -13.21
N HIS A 159 1.49 -24.03 -14.17
CA HIS A 159 0.50 -24.89 -14.86
C HIS A 159 -0.19 -25.90 -13.94
N ASP A 160 0.51 -26.34 -12.89
CA ASP A 160 -0.04 -27.21 -11.85
C ASP A 160 -0.96 -26.47 -10.86
N ASN A 161 -1.11 -25.15 -11.01
CA ASN A 161 -1.86 -24.26 -10.11
C ASN A 161 -1.43 -24.33 -8.64
N ALA A 162 -0.19 -24.77 -8.37
CA ALA A 162 0.36 -24.80 -7.02
C ALA A 162 0.88 -23.42 -6.59
N TRP A 163 1.38 -22.64 -7.56
CA TRP A 163 2.12 -21.42 -7.33
C TRP A 163 1.62 -20.26 -8.19
N VAL A 164 1.69 -19.09 -7.60
CA VAL A 164 1.58 -17.80 -8.27
C VAL A 164 2.72 -16.91 -7.80
N GLY A 165 3.08 -15.92 -8.58
CA GLY A 165 4.20 -15.08 -8.21
C GLY A 165 4.45 -13.95 -9.18
N PHE A 166 5.53 -13.24 -8.88
CA PHE A 166 5.96 -12.08 -9.63
C PHE A 166 7.43 -12.19 -9.97
N ARG A 167 7.81 -11.60 -11.11
CA ARG A 167 9.19 -11.44 -11.54
C ARG A 167 9.40 -10.00 -12.01
N CYS A 168 10.51 -9.40 -11.61
CA CYS A 168 10.97 -8.08 -12.05
C CYS A 168 12.46 -8.22 -12.38
N GLY A 169 12.81 -8.15 -13.67
CA GLY A 169 14.18 -8.38 -14.08
C GLY A 169 14.68 -9.79 -13.76
N ASN A 170 15.72 -9.87 -12.92
CA ASN A 170 16.28 -11.13 -12.42
C ASN A 170 15.67 -11.58 -11.10
N ASP A 171 14.91 -10.74 -10.41
CA ASP A 171 14.32 -11.12 -9.12
C ASP A 171 12.94 -11.73 -9.33
N SER A 172 12.66 -12.77 -8.57
CA SER A 172 11.37 -13.45 -8.59
C SER A 172 10.96 -13.89 -7.20
N PHE A 173 9.67 -13.94 -6.97
CA PHE A 173 9.12 -14.61 -5.81
C PHE A 173 7.82 -15.32 -6.14
N ARG A 174 7.55 -16.43 -5.46
CA ARG A 174 6.32 -17.20 -5.57
C ARG A 174 5.73 -17.54 -4.21
N PHE A 175 4.43 -17.74 -4.19
CA PHE A 175 3.65 -18.11 -3.02
C PHE A 175 2.48 -19.00 -3.43
N ARG A 176 1.81 -19.59 -2.44
CA ARG A 176 0.73 -20.56 -2.72
C ARG A 176 -0.42 -19.89 -3.47
N HIS A 177 -0.84 -20.54 -4.55
CA HIS A 177 -2.04 -20.13 -5.29
C HIS A 177 -3.26 -20.05 -4.36
N ARG A 178 -4.16 -19.09 -4.63
CA ARG A 178 -5.36 -18.79 -3.82
C ARG A 178 -5.09 -18.26 -2.41
N ALA A 179 -3.85 -17.88 -2.08
CA ALA A 179 -3.58 -17.17 -0.83
C ALA A 179 -4.28 -15.79 -0.78
N VAL A 180 -4.38 -15.11 -1.93
CA VAL A 180 -5.09 -13.83 -2.06
C VAL A 180 -6.54 -14.10 -2.44
N GLY A 181 -7.47 -13.51 -1.70
CA GLY A 181 -8.90 -13.59 -1.97
C GLY A 181 -9.43 -12.42 -2.77
N LYS A 182 -8.85 -11.23 -2.56
CA LYS A 182 -9.34 -9.99 -3.17
C LYS A 182 -8.21 -8.96 -3.28
N VAL A 183 -8.23 -8.20 -4.35
CA VAL A 183 -7.38 -7.04 -4.62
C VAL A 183 -8.28 -5.82 -4.74
N ILE A 184 -7.98 -4.76 -4.00
CA ILE A 184 -8.75 -3.52 -3.99
C ILE A 184 -7.84 -2.37 -4.36
N CYS A 185 -8.24 -1.63 -5.38
CA CYS A 185 -7.63 -0.37 -5.76
C CYS A 185 -8.49 0.78 -5.24
N THR A 186 -7.90 1.68 -4.46
CA THR A 186 -8.58 2.84 -3.90
C THR A 186 -7.94 4.10 -4.43
N ILE A 187 -8.66 4.84 -5.28
CA ILE A 187 -8.21 6.11 -5.82
C ILE A 187 -8.60 7.21 -4.82
N ILE A 188 -7.62 7.99 -4.35
CA ILE A 188 -7.81 8.99 -3.30
C ILE A 188 -7.82 10.39 -3.93
N TYR A 189 -8.95 11.07 -3.78
CA TYR A 189 -9.18 12.46 -4.17
C TYR A 189 -9.32 13.32 -2.89
N PRO A 190 -8.22 13.89 -2.38
CA PRO A 190 -8.24 14.72 -1.19
C PRO A 190 -8.83 16.10 -1.51
N ALA A 191 -9.45 16.74 -0.52
CA ALA A 191 -9.98 18.10 -0.67
C ALA A 191 -8.89 19.14 -1.02
N ARG A 192 -7.63 18.87 -0.66
CA ARG A 192 -6.44 19.66 -1.00
C ARG A 192 -5.26 18.73 -1.26
N GLY A 193 -4.49 18.97 -2.33
CA GLY A 193 -3.30 18.20 -2.70
C GLY A 193 -3.46 17.38 -3.98
N GLY A 194 -2.40 16.66 -4.36
CA GLY A 194 -2.29 15.93 -5.64
C GLY A 194 -2.92 14.53 -5.66
N GLY A 195 -3.65 14.14 -4.62
CA GLY A 195 -4.25 12.80 -4.49
C GLY A 195 -3.26 11.66 -4.36
N GLY A 196 -3.79 10.44 -4.38
CA GLY A 196 -3.00 9.22 -4.18
C GLY A 196 -3.72 7.97 -4.66
N TYR A 197 -3.03 6.85 -4.57
CA TYR A 197 -3.53 5.54 -4.98
C TYR A 197 -3.12 4.47 -3.97
N ASP A 198 -4.11 3.81 -3.39
CA ASP A 198 -3.90 2.76 -2.41
C ASP A 198 -4.24 1.39 -3.01
N ILE A 199 -3.43 0.40 -2.66
CA ILE A 199 -3.68 -1.00 -3.01
C ILE A 199 -3.87 -1.78 -1.73
N THR A 200 -4.90 -2.61 -1.72
CA THR A 200 -5.22 -3.48 -0.61
C THR A 200 -5.37 -4.93 -1.05
N PHE A 201 -4.65 -5.84 -0.39
CA PHE A 201 -4.76 -7.28 -0.60
C PHE A 201 -5.49 -7.88 0.60
N GLU A 202 -6.64 -8.54 0.36
CA GLU A 202 -7.28 -9.37 1.37
C GLU A 202 -6.84 -10.83 1.16
N PHE A 203 -6.10 -11.38 2.12
CA PHE A 203 -5.64 -12.76 2.12
C PHE A 203 -6.71 -13.69 2.68
N ARG A 204 -6.85 -14.89 2.11
CA ARG A 204 -7.79 -15.89 2.61
C ARG A 204 -7.32 -16.41 3.97
N ALA A 205 -8.24 -16.49 4.93
CA ALA A 205 -7.95 -17.11 6.22
C ALA A 205 -7.58 -18.60 6.03
N PRO A 206 -6.70 -19.16 6.87
CA PRO A 206 -6.43 -20.59 6.86
C PRO A 206 -7.72 -21.38 7.10
N ARG A 207 -7.93 -22.45 6.34
CA ARG A 207 -9.15 -23.30 6.41
C ARG A 207 -9.51 -23.83 7.81
N ASN A 208 -8.55 -23.83 8.74
CA ASN A 208 -8.70 -24.32 10.11
C ASN A 208 -9.15 -23.24 11.11
N ASP A 209 -9.15 -21.97 10.73
CA ASP A 209 -9.69 -20.90 11.59
C ASP A 209 -11.17 -20.69 11.25
N ARG A 210 -12.04 -21.45 11.92
CA ARG A 210 -13.50 -21.44 11.73
C ARG A 210 -14.23 -20.45 12.63
N SER A 211 -13.51 -19.54 13.29
CA SER A 211 -14.20 -18.50 14.08
C SER A 211 -14.91 -17.52 13.14
N SER A 212 -16.08 -17.01 13.52
CA SER A 212 -16.74 -15.91 12.78
C SER A 212 -15.93 -14.60 12.80
N ALA A 213 -14.78 -14.62 13.49
CA ALA A 213 -13.76 -13.58 13.54
C ALA A 213 -12.54 -13.87 12.65
N ALA A 214 -12.50 -15.03 11.95
CA ALA A 214 -11.49 -15.38 10.95
C ALA A 214 -11.67 -14.53 9.70
N ARG A 215 -11.49 -13.22 9.87
CA ARG A 215 -11.39 -12.26 8.79
C ARG A 215 -10.03 -12.48 8.14
N GLY A 216 -10.03 -12.52 6.82
CA GLY A 216 -8.80 -12.50 6.04
C GLY A 216 -7.88 -11.35 6.49
N HIS A 217 -6.57 -11.54 6.34
CA HIS A 217 -5.62 -10.47 6.64
C HIS A 217 -5.68 -9.41 5.55
N ILE A 218 -5.54 -8.14 5.94
CA ILE A 218 -5.60 -7.01 5.02
C ILE A 218 -4.24 -6.33 5.04
N ALA A 219 -3.56 -6.31 3.89
CA ALA A 219 -2.38 -5.49 3.68
C ALA A 219 -2.78 -4.29 2.82
N GLN A 220 -2.55 -3.07 3.30
CA GLN A 220 -2.85 -1.83 2.57
C GLN A 220 -1.57 -1.01 2.42
N TYR A 221 -1.31 -0.52 1.21
CA TYR A 221 -0.14 0.29 0.89
C TYR A 221 -0.52 1.47 0.01
N GLU A 222 -0.02 2.65 0.39
CA GLU A 222 -0.13 3.90 -0.36
C GLU A 222 1.03 3.98 -1.36
N LEU A 223 0.70 4.10 -2.65
CA LEU A 223 1.68 4.30 -3.68
C LEU A 223 2.06 5.79 -3.77
N PRO A 224 3.35 6.12 -3.84
CA PRO A 224 3.83 7.50 -3.90
C PRO A 224 3.69 8.12 -5.31
N PHE A 225 2.64 7.76 -6.05
CA PHE A 225 2.37 8.30 -7.38
C PHE A 225 1.32 9.41 -7.27
N ALA A 226 1.55 10.52 -7.99
CA ALA A 226 0.56 11.57 -8.14
C ALA A 226 -0.73 11.01 -8.79
N ASN A 227 -1.88 11.58 -8.43
CA ASN A 227 -3.19 11.21 -9.01
C ASN A 227 -3.34 11.80 -10.43
N GLU A 228 -2.44 11.38 -11.31
CA GLU A 228 -2.53 11.65 -12.73
C GLU A 228 -3.33 10.54 -13.40
N ALA A 229 -4.28 10.91 -14.26
CA ALA A 229 -5.21 9.97 -14.87
C ALA A 229 -4.50 8.82 -15.62
N ARG A 230 -3.33 9.08 -16.20
CA ARG A 230 -2.53 8.07 -16.90
C ARG A 230 -1.93 7.03 -15.95
N HIS A 231 -1.38 7.44 -14.82
CA HIS A 231 -0.81 6.53 -13.82
C HIS A 231 -1.89 5.72 -13.13
N VAL A 232 -3.00 6.36 -12.75
CA VAL A 232 -4.15 5.67 -12.15
C VAL A 232 -4.73 4.63 -13.10
N SER A 233 -4.83 4.95 -14.40
CA SER A 233 -5.28 3.99 -15.42
C SER A 233 -4.33 2.81 -15.57
N ALA A 234 -3.02 3.08 -15.71
CA ALA A 234 -2.00 2.03 -15.84
C ALA A 234 -1.95 1.09 -14.62
N LEU A 235 -1.98 1.66 -13.41
CA LEU A 235 -2.02 0.87 -12.17
C LEU A 235 -3.31 0.07 -12.05
N THR A 236 -4.47 0.69 -12.31
CA THR A 236 -5.75 -0.01 -12.19
C THR A 236 -5.86 -1.17 -13.17
N SER A 237 -5.40 -0.97 -14.41
CA SER A 237 -5.30 -2.04 -15.40
C SER A 237 -4.35 -3.14 -14.92
N ALA A 238 -3.11 -2.79 -14.54
CA ALA A 238 -2.13 -3.77 -14.05
C ALA A 238 -2.63 -4.57 -12.84
N PHE A 239 -3.24 -3.92 -11.85
CA PHE A 239 -3.80 -4.62 -10.68
C PHE A 239 -5.04 -5.45 -10.99
N GLY A 240 -5.81 -5.08 -12.02
CA GLY A 240 -6.87 -5.93 -12.56
C GLY A 240 -6.30 -7.24 -13.14
N GLU A 241 -5.26 -7.13 -13.96
CA GLU A 241 -4.54 -8.28 -14.55
C GLU A 241 -3.89 -9.17 -13.47
N ILE A 242 -3.30 -8.55 -12.45
CA ILE A 242 -2.75 -9.27 -11.29
C ILE A 242 -3.87 -10.04 -10.58
N ALA A 243 -5.00 -9.40 -10.29
CA ALA A 243 -6.10 -10.05 -9.59
C ALA A 243 -6.64 -11.25 -10.37
N ASP A 244 -6.77 -11.13 -11.69
CA ASP A 244 -7.20 -12.22 -12.57
C ASP A 244 -6.22 -13.40 -12.56
N MET A 245 -4.91 -13.12 -12.72
CA MET A 245 -3.86 -14.15 -12.66
C MET A 245 -3.77 -14.85 -11.30
N LEU A 246 -4.13 -14.15 -10.22
CA LEU A 246 -4.16 -14.68 -8.85
C LEU A 246 -5.44 -15.45 -8.51
N ASP A 247 -6.45 -15.52 -9.40
CA ASP A 247 -7.79 -16.06 -9.09
C ASP A 247 -8.44 -15.32 -7.89
N ALA A 248 -8.26 -14.00 -7.85
CA ALA A 248 -8.71 -13.11 -6.79
C ALA A 248 -9.78 -12.13 -7.31
N LYS A 249 -10.71 -11.74 -6.43
CA LYS A 249 -11.72 -10.73 -6.79
C LYS A 249 -11.07 -9.36 -6.93
N PHE A 250 -11.30 -8.68 -8.05
CA PHE A 250 -10.87 -7.29 -8.24
C PHE A 250 -11.97 -6.30 -7.84
N VAL A 251 -11.61 -5.22 -7.15
CA VAL A 251 -12.52 -4.10 -6.84
C VAL A 251 -11.77 -2.79 -7.01
N CYS A 252 -12.28 -1.89 -7.86
CA CYS A 252 -11.83 -0.51 -7.91
C CYS A 252 -12.86 0.38 -7.20
N GLN A 253 -12.39 1.26 -6.32
CA GLN A 253 -13.22 2.20 -5.58
C GLN A 253 -12.56 3.57 -5.53
N GLN A 254 -13.37 4.60 -5.38
CA GLN A 254 -12.93 5.98 -5.26
C GLN A 254 -13.25 6.51 -3.87
N TYR A 255 -12.30 7.22 -3.27
CA TYR A 255 -12.46 7.91 -2.00
C TYR A 255 -12.25 9.40 -2.24
N ALA A 256 -13.30 10.20 -2.05
CA ALA A 256 -13.21 11.64 -2.07
C ALA A 256 -13.36 12.18 -0.64
N ASP A 257 -12.40 12.96 -0.19
CA ASP A 257 -12.49 13.68 1.09
C ASP A 257 -13.34 14.94 0.85
N VAL A 258 -14.53 15.00 1.45
CA VAL A 258 -15.52 16.10 1.30
C VAL A 258 -15.52 17.02 2.52
#